data_AF-A0A3D3JP29-F1
#
_entry.id   AF-A0A3D3JP29-F1
#
_cell.length_a   1.000
_cell.length_b   1.000
_cell.length_c   1.000
_cell.angle_alpha   90.00
_cell.angle_beta   90.00
_cell.angle_gamma   90.00
#
_symmetry.space_group_name_H-M   'P 1'
#
loop_
_entity.id
_entity.type
_entity.pdbx_description
1 polymer ?
#
loop_
_entity_poly.entity_id
_entity_poly.type
_entity_poly.pdbx_seq_one_letter_code
_entity_poly.pdbx_strand_id
1 'polypeptide(L)'
;MAEHYGEPDVVAGIYLGIHGDWGEAMYPLGGEVGIACLEYGRGLKDAHWHPDFWCNDPCAHDDFRRTAIRKYGSLTALNDVWQSRYDNAEQLEFPRTPDPDNPRPWLDFIEWYYDSMTRFSVMVAELYRRRFPNLLLMLPLGGGTEALVFGQDNTGLPKAMKPFNVTIRSTASGSTQSNRQYSTAEKFQRNYPILKRIASACKFYGNELWLEPPWPPKMGRTATVTKLFEVLSCGAVAFYDWSRNIVENADVFEEYAELLTVRTPQVDTAIFFPATSHRLCPDQSMPEPFWEGAADIRRVLDFDVVDERLIADGALAGYRVLIIFGTDVVEAETIAGITAWVEAGGAVLLDGVGPVRTVEGDRAPYDALAGMAPESGMVETAPAPIDLRHDVFLQHLAATPHRVAHRAYTGLSDDAEILAASGDGNAVVWQCRHGDGTAIVCAGDWGERRVYYEIIRDAVYNLSALAPSFRDAPAYNDHWDDCFSTVTEDGIIFLNLEPVAVEKTAFGRTLSIEPNAIAIISVDVPG
;
A
#
# COMPACT_ATOMS: atom_id res chain seq x y z
N MET A 1 -35.62 -8.10 -11.57
CA MET A 1 -34.89 -8.47 -10.34
C MET A 1 -35.51 -7.74 -9.15
N ALA A 2 -35.30 -6.44 -8.96
CA ALA A 2 -35.77 -5.71 -7.76
C ALA A 2 -37.25 -5.90 -7.43
N GLU A 3 -38.14 -5.81 -8.43
CA GLU A 3 -39.59 -6.02 -8.26
C GLU A 3 -39.98 -7.43 -7.75
N HIS A 4 -39.10 -8.43 -7.93
CA HIS A 4 -39.38 -9.82 -7.59
C HIS A 4 -38.51 -10.37 -6.46
N TYR A 5 -37.29 -9.85 -6.26
CA TYR A 5 -36.31 -10.38 -5.29
C TYR A 5 -35.58 -9.28 -4.51
N GLY A 6 -36.11 -8.04 -4.48
CA GLY A 6 -35.45 -6.91 -3.82
C GLY A 6 -35.54 -6.92 -2.28
N GLU A 7 -36.32 -7.85 -1.71
CA GLU A 7 -36.44 -8.02 -0.27
C GLU A 7 -35.25 -8.84 0.29
N PRO A 8 -34.63 -8.42 1.42
CA PRO A 8 -33.48 -9.10 2.02
C PRO A 8 -33.69 -10.59 2.33
N ASP A 9 -34.93 -10.98 2.61
CA ASP A 9 -35.30 -12.37 2.94
C ASP A 9 -35.19 -13.32 1.73
N VAL A 10 -35.04 -12.78 0.51
CA VAL A 10 -34.91 -13.54 -0.73
C VAL A 10 -33.50 -13.44 -1.31
N VAL A 11 -32.87 -12.26 -1.22
CA VAL A 11 -31.50 -12.01 -1.70
C VAL A 11 -30.72 -11.31 -0.59
N ALA A 12 -29.69 -11.98 -0.06
CA ALA A 12 -28.88 -11.43 1.04
C ALA A 12 -27.95 -10.29 0.60
N GLY A 13 -27.52 -10.26 -0.67
CA GLY A 13 -26.65 -9.22 -1.19
C GLY A 13 -26.44 -9.33 -2.70
N ILE A 14 -25.88 -8.29 -3.29
CA ILE A 14 -25.63 -8.20 -4.72
C ILE A 14 -24.19 -7.77 -5.00
N TYR A 15 -23.52 -8.55 -5.83
CA TYR A 15 -22.27 -8.16 -6.48
C TYR A 15 -22.59 -7.15 -7.58
N LEU A 16 -21.96 -5.97 -7.50
CA LEU A 16 -22.04 -4.96 -8.54
C LEU A 16 -21.28 -5.49 -9.75
N GLY A 17 -22.00 -6.08 -10.70
CA GLY A 17 -21.41 -6.59 -11.94
C GLY A 17 -20.82 -5.46 -12.75
N ILE A 18 -19.49 -5.39 -12.80
CA ILE A 18 -18.73 -4.47 -13.65
C ILE A 18 -18.13 -5.27 -14.81
N HIS A 19 -17.61 -4.56 -15.82
CA HIS A 19 -17.15 -5.12 -17.08
C HIS A 19 -15.89 -5.99 -16.98
N GLY A 20 -15.11 -5.92 -15.89
CA GLY A 20 -13.86 -6.67 -15.76
C GLY A 20 -14.06 -8.18 -15.74
N ASP A 21 -12.97 -8.92 -15.93
CA ASP A 21 -12.97 -10.37 -15.84
C ASP A 21 -13.53 -10.77 -14.45
N TRP A 22 -14.43 -11.76 -14.41
CA TRP A 22 -15.12 -12.21 -13.18
C TRP A 22 -15.98 -11.15 -12.48
N GLY A 23 -16.30 -10.03 -13.16
CA GLY A 23 -17.14 -8.96 -12.63
C GLY A 23 -16.39 -7.90 -11.81
N GLU A 24 -15.06 -7.93 -11.87
CA GLU A 24 -14.17 -7.02 -11.14
C GLU A 24 -14.24 -5.56 -11.67
N ALA A 25 -13.95 -4.60 -10.80
CA ALA A 25 -13.94 -3.16 -11.09
C ALA A 25 -12.64 -2.73 -11.80
N MET A 26 -12.35 -3.39 -12.93
CA MET A 26 -11.15 -3.22 -13.74
C MET A 26 -11.44 -3.44 -15.23
N TYR A 27 -10.50 -3.09 -16.08
CA TYR A 27 -10.51 -3.44 -17.50
C TYR A 27 -10.07 -4.90 -17.72
N PRO A 28 -10.41 -5.52 -18.87
CA PRO A 28 -10.11 -6.94 -19.12
C PRO A 28 -8.62 -7.29 -18.96
N LEU A 29 -8.34 -8.38 -18.23
CA LEU A 29 -6.99 -8.87 -17.91
C LEU A 29 -6.43 -9.81 -18.98
N GLY A 30 -7.20 -10.21 -20.00
CA GLY A 30 -6.71 -11.17 -20.98
C GLY A 30 -6.66 -12.61 -20.46
N GLY A 31 -7.52 -12.98 -19.51
CA GLY A 31 -7.42 -14.23 -18.75
C GLY A 31 -7.51 -15.54 -19.54
N GLU A 32 -6.44 -15.97 -20.22
CA GLU A 32 -6.25 -17.37 -20.67
C GLU A 32 -6.50 -18.41 -19.54
N VAL A 33 -6.33 -17.98 -18.29
CA VAL A 33 -6.21 -18.84 -17.09
C VAL A 33 -7.54 -19.46 -16.61
N GLY A 34 -8.70 -18.93 -16.98
CA GLY A 34 -9.99 -19.47 -16.48
C GLY A 34 -10.94 -20.05 -17.52
N ILE A 35 -10.94 -19.54 -18.75
CA ILE A 35 -11.89 -19.99 -19.77
C ILE A 35 -11.42 -21.26 -20.49
N ALA A 36 -10.11 -21.54 -20.53
CA ALA A 36 -9.60 -22.81 -21.05
C ALA A 36 -10.08 -24.03 -20.21
N CYS A 37 -10.44 -23.82 -18.95
CA CYS A 37 -10.98 -24.85 -18.05
C CYS A 37 -12.51 -24.97 -18.10
N LEU A 38 -13.23 -24.01 -18.69
CA LEU A 38 -14.66 -24.10 -18.94
C LEU A 38 -14.86 -24.70 -20.33
N GLU A 39 -15.76 -25.68 -20.49
CA GLU A 39 -16.10 -26.26 -21.81
C GLU A 39 -16.48 -25.20 -22.88
N TYR A 40 -16.81 -23.99 -22.45
CA TYR A 40 -17.05 -22.80 -23.27
C TYR A 40 -15.82 -22.26 -24.03
N GLY A 41 -14.58 -22.56 -23.60
CA GLY A 41 -13.35 -22.05 -24.23
C GLY A 41 -13.02 -22.64 -25.61
N ARG A 42 -13.75 -23.66 -26.07
CA ARG A 42 -13.49 -24.27 -27.39
C ARG A 42 -13.89 -23.38 -28.57
N GLY A 43 -14.78 -22.40 -28.36
CA GLY A 43 -15.25 -21.46 -29.40
C GLY A 43 -14.60 -20.07 -29.38
N LEU A 44 -13.73 -19.79 -28.40
CA LEU A 44 -13.14 -18.46 -28.15
C LEU A 44 -11.65 -18.39 -28.53
N LYS A 45 -11.13 -19.36 -29.27
CA LYS A 45 -9.70 -19.42 -29.66
C LYS A 45 -9.23 -18.23 -30.51
N ASP A 46 -10.16 -17.51 -31.13
CA ASP A 46 -9.90 -16.33 -31.95
C ASP A 46 -10.36 -15.01 -31.27
N ALA A 47 -10.73 -15.05 -29.98
CA ALA A 47 -11.09 -13.85 -29.23
C ALA A 47 -9.82 -13.05 -28.85
N HIS A 48 -9.75 -11.78 -29.26
CA HIS A 48 -8.70 -10.86 -28.82
C HIS A 48 -8.90 -10.51 -27.33
N TRP A 49 -8.06 -11.09 -26.47
CA TRP A 49 -8.12 -10.91 -25.01
C TRP A 49 -6.69 -10.83 -24.45
N HIS A 50 -6.23 -9.63 -24.10
CA HIS A 50 -4.93 -9.38 -23.48
C HIS A 50 -5.01 -8.13 -22.57
N PRO A 51 -4.12 -7.99 -21.57
CA PRO A 51 -3.91 -6.72 -20.90
C PRO A 51 -3.50 -5.64 -21.91
N ASP A 52 -4.20 -4.51 -21.92
CA ASP A 52 -3.85 -3.29 -22.66
C ASP A 52 -4.71 -2.11 -22.18
N PHE A 53 -4.49 -0.92 -22.71
CA PHE A 53 -5.38 0.22 -22.52
C PHE A 53 -6.63 0.10 -23.40
N TRP A 54 -7.77 -0.24 -22.77
CA TRP A 54 -9.06 -0.45 -23.43
C TRP A 54 -9.81 0.87 -23.67
N CYS A 55 -9.27 1.74 -24.53
CA CYS A 55 -9.78 3.10 -24.73
C CYS A 55 -9.76 3.62 -26.18
N ASN A 56 -9.53 2.77 -27.19
CA ASN A 56 -9.36 3.24 -28.57
C ASN A 56 -10.66 3.44 -29.37
N ASP A 57 -11.83 3.41 -28.73
CA ASP A 57 -13.10 3.67 -29.42
C ASP A 57 -13.39 5.18 -29.53
N PRO A 58 -14.21 5.62 -30.50
CA PRO A 58 -14.49 7.04 -30.70
C PRO A 58 -15.05 7.78 -29.47
N CYS A 59 -15.86 7.11 -28.63
CA CYS A 59 -16.44 7.74 -27.45
C CYS A 59 -15.39 7.99 -26.36
N ALA A 60 -14.44 7.06 -26.20
CA ALA A 60 -13.31 7.22 -25.29
C ALA A 60 -12.41 8.39 -25.70
N HIS A 61 -12.05 8.49 -26.99
CA HIS A 61 -11.31 9.64 -27.52
C HIS A 61 -12.04 10.97 -27.25
N ASP A 62 -13.34 11.04 -27.54
CA ASP A 62 -14.13 12.25 -27.34
C ASP A 62 -14.29 12.64 -25.86
N ASP A 63 -14.45 11.66 -24.96
CA ASP A 63 -14.49 11.91 -23.51
C ASP A 63 -13.14 12.36 -22.96
N PHE A 64 -12.05 11.73 -23.39
CA PHE A 64 -10.69 12.12 -23.00
C PHE A 64 -10.38 13.55 -23.41
N ARG A 65 -10.59 13.89 -24.69
CA ARG A 65 -10.35 15.25 -25.22
C ARG A 65 -11.12 16.29 -24.43
N ARG A 66 -12.41 16.04 -24.20
CA ARG A 66 -13.28 16.93 -23.43
C ARG A 66 -12.81 17.06 -21.98
N THR A 67 -12.41 15.96 -21.35
CA THR A 67 -12.00 15.93 -19.93
C THR A 67 -10.65 16.63 -19.74
N ALA A 68 -9.66 16.34 -20.57
CA ALA A 68 -8.35 16.98 -20.54
C ALA A 68 -8.45 18.50 -20.77
N ILE A 69 -9.20 18.93 -21.80
CA ILE A 69 -9.43 20.37 -22.05
C ILE A 69 -10.16 21.03 -20.89
N ARG A 70 -11.15 20.35 -20.28
CA ARG A 70 -11.89 20.87 -19.13
C ARG A 70 -10.99 21.02 -17.89
N LYS A 71 -10.07 20.07 -17.64
CA LYS A 71 -9.12 20.11 -16.52
C LYS A 71 -8.33 21.42 -16.51
N TYR A 72 -7.89 21.89 -17.68
CA TYR A 72 -7.13 23.15 -17.84
C TYR A 72 -7.99 24.35 -18.25
N GLY A 73 -9.31 24.17 -18.40
CA GLY A 73 -10.26 25.21 -18.81
C GLY A 73 -10.22 25.61 -20.29
N SER A 74 -9.14 25.35 -21.04
CA SER A 74 -9.05 25.61 -22.48
C SER A 74 -7.95 24.78 -23.16
N LEU A 75 -8.03 24.64 -24.49
CA LEU A 75 -6.98 23.97 -25.28
C LEU A 75 -5.64 24.72 -25.22
N THR A 76 -5.66 26.05 -25.15
CA THR A 76 -4.45 26.86 -25.01
C THR A 76 -3.72 26.55 -23.71
N ALA A 77 -4.44 26.57 -22.58
CA ALA A 77 -3.85 26.25 -21.28
C ALA A 77 -3.34 24.80 -21.23
N LEU A 78 -4.07 23.85 -21.85
CA LEU A 78 -3.58 22.48 -22.00
C LEU A 78 -2.28 22.45 -22.80
N ASN A 79 -2.21 23.12 -23.95
CA ASN A 79 -0.98 23.17 -24.77
C ASN A 79 0.21 23.77 -24.00
N ASP A 80 -0.03 24.78 -23.17
CA ASP A 80 1.02 25.39 -22.35
C ASP A 80 1.60 24.40 -21.33
N VAL A 81 0.73 23.65 -20.62
CA VAL A 81 1.15 22.65 -19.62
C VAL A 81 1.75 21.41 -20.29
N TRP A 82 1.12 20.91 -21.35
CA TRP A 82 1.56 19.73 -22.09
C TRP A 82 2.74 20.02 -23.01
N GLN A 83 3.16 21.29 -23.14
CA GLN A 83 4.18 21.74 -24.09
C GLN A 83 3.88 21.28 -25.54
N SER A 84 2.60 21.24 -25.89
CA SER A 84 2.11 20.75 -27.18
C SER A 84 1.62 21.91 -28.06
N ARG A 85 1.13 21.59 -29.27
CA ARG A 85 0.71 22.58 -30.28
C ARG A 85 -0.55 22.13 -31.01
N TYR A 86 -1.55 21.65 -30.28
CA TYR A 86 -2.81 21.25 -30.88
C TYR A 86 -3.61 22.47 -31.35
N ASP A 87 -3.99 22.51 -32.62
CA ASP A 87 -4.82 23.56 -33.23
C ASP A 87 -6.30 23.43 -32.85
N ASN A 88 -6.74 22.19 -32.59
CA ASN A 88 -8.10 21.86 -32.21
C ASN A 88 -8.15 20.56 -31.39
N ALA A 89 -9.30 20.29 -30.77
CA ALA A 89 -9.48 19.14 -29.89
C ALA A 89 -9.34 17.78 -30.60
N GLU A 90 -9.60 17.69 -31.91
CA GLU A 90 -9.52 16.42 -32.66
C GLU A 90 -8.06 15.94 -32.84
N GLN A 91 -7.08 16.85 -32.75
CA GLN A 91 -5.65 16.52 -32.82
C GLN A 91 -5.09 15.97 -31.51
N LEU A 92 -5.83 16.11 -30.39
CA LEU A 92 -5.41 15.58 -29.10
C LEU A 92 -5.62 14.05 -29.09
N GLU A 93 -4.51 13.32 -28.93
CA GLU A 93 -4.44 11.86 -28.90
C GLU A 93 -4.00 11.36 -27.52
N PHE A 94 -4.23 10.08 -27.24
CA PHE A 94 -3.67 9.44 -26.06
C PHE A 94 -2.13 9.41 -26.11
N PRO A 95 -1.45 9.84 -25.04
CA PRO A 95 -0.02 9.59 -24.87
C PRO A 95 0.30 8.10 -24.95
N ARG A 96 1.42 7.74 -25.60
CA ARG A 96 1.81 6.32 -25.78
C ARG A 96 2.76 5.81 -24.71
N THR A 97 3.61 6.69 -24.19
CA THR A 97 4.58 6.40 -23.13
C THR A 97 4.74 7.65 -22.26
N PRO A 98 5.16 7.50 -20.99
CA PRO A 98 5.56 8.64 -20.18
C PRO A 98 6.78 9.35 -20.78
N ASP A 99 6.75 10.67 -20.80
CA ASP A 99 7.89 11.51 -21.17
C ASP A 99 8.61 11.95 -19.88
N PRO A 100 9.92 11.65 -19.70
CA PRO A 100 10.67 12.06 -18.52
C PRO A 100 10.76 13.58 -18.32
N ASP A 101 10.76 14.35 -19.42
CA ASP A 101 10.94 15.81 -19.41
C ASP A 101 9.60 16.54 -19.18
N ASN A 102 8.48 15.93 -19.60
CA ASN A 102 7.14 16.39 -19.29
C ASN A 102 6.18 15.21 -19.03
N PRO A 103 6.12 14.68 -17.79
CA PRO A 103 5.27 13.53 -17.46
C PRO A 103 3.76 13.85 -17.42
N ARG A 104 3.39 15.14 -17.41
CA ARG A 104 2.01 15.58 -17.16
C ARG A 104 0.96 15.03 -18.15
N PRO A 105 1.19 15.00 -19.48
CA PRO A 105 0.25 14.40 -20.42
C PRO A 105 -0.06 12.93 -20.11
N TRP A 106 0.97 12.15 -19.79
CA TRP A 106 0.82 10.73 -19.46
C TRP A 106 0.04 10.55 -18.15
N LEU A 107 0.39 11.32 -17.11
CA LEU A 107 -0.34 11.28 -15.83
C LEU A 107 -1.81 11.65 -16.01
N ASP A 108 -2.12 12.67 -16.81
CA ASP A 108 -3.51 13.06 -17.13
C ASP A 108 -4.28 11.95 -17.85
N PHE A 109 -3.62 11.21 -18.74
CA PHE A 109 -4.21 10.05 -19.40
C PHE A 109 -4.49 8.92 -18.42
N ILE A 110 -3.53 8.56 -17.57
CA ILE A 110 -3.71 7.49 -16.58
C ILE A 110 -4.78 7.85 -15.56
N GLU A 111 -4.81 9.11 -15.09
CA GLU A 111 -5.87 9.61 -14.22
C GLU A 111 -7.25 9.50 -14.90
N TRP A 112 -7.37 9.97 -16.16
CA TRP A 112 -8.63 9.83 -16.90
C TRP A 112 -9.05 8.37 -17.07
N TYR A 113 -8.11 7.46 -17.32
CA TYR A 113 -8.37 6.03 -17.51
C TYR A 113 -8.91 5.40 -16.21
N TYR A 114 -8.27 5.66 -15.08
CA TYR A 114 -8.69 5.19 -13.75
C TYR A 114 -10.05 5.79 -13.36
N ASP A 115 -10.22 7.09 -13.57
CA ASP A 115 -11.46 7.78 -13.25
C ASP A 115 -12.62 7.31 -14.15
N SER A 116 -12.36 6.86 -15.37
CA SER A 116 -13.41 6.33 -16.24
C SER A 116 -14.03 5.05 -15.66
N MET A 117 -13.21 4.13 -15.15
CA MET A 117 -13.68 2.95 -14.41
C MET A 117 -14.41 3.34 -13.12
N THR A 118 -13.87 4.32 -12.39
CA THR A 118 -14.46 4.81 -11.14
C THR A 118 -15.83 5.46 -11.37
N ARG A 119 -15.98 6.34 -12.38
CA ARG A 119 -17.25 6.97 -12.76
C ARG A 119 -18.29 5.94 -13.18
N PHE A 120 -17.89 4.94 -13.95
CA PHE A 120 -18.79 3.85 -14.33
C PHE A 120 -19.25 3.05 -13.11
N SER A 121 -18.33 2.70 -12.21
CA SER A 121 -18.63 2.01 -10.95
C SER A 121 -19.61 2.80 -10.07
N VAL A 122 -19.44 4.13 -9.98
CA VAL A 122 -20.38 5.03 -9.27
C VAL A 122 -21.77 4.99 -9.89
N MET A 123 -21.88 5.07 -11.22
CA MET A 123 -23.16 5.00 -11.91
C MET A 123 -23.88 3.66 -11.62
N VAL A 124 -23.13 2.55 -11.64
CA VAL A 124 -23.66 1.22 -11.29
C VAL A 124 -24.10 1.20 -9.82
N ALA A 125 -23.26 1.62 -8.88
CA ALA A 125 -23.59 1.65 -7.46
C ALA A 125 -24.84 2.49 -7.17
N GLU A 126 -24.97 3.66 -7.78
CA GLU A 126 -26.13 4.53 -7.64
C GLU A 126 -27.41 3.86 -8.17
N LEU A 127 -27.34 3.23 -9.34
CA LEU A 127 -28.46 2.47 -9.90
C LEU A 127 -28.92 1.35 -8.97
N TYR A 128 -27.98 0.56 -8.45
CA TYR A 128 -28.30 -0.56 -7.56
C TYR A 128 -28.84 -0.07 -6.22
N ARG A 129 -28.20 0.93 -5.58
CA ARG A 129 -28.68 1.46 -4.29
C ARG A 129 -30.09 2.05 -4.40
N ARG A 130 -30.44 2.71 -5.52
CA ARG A 130 -31.82 3.18 -5.76
C ARG A 130 -32.86 2.05 -5.85
N ARG A 131 -32.47 0.89 -6.39
CA ARG A 131 -33.38 -0.26 -6.59
C ARG A 131 -33.38 -1.24 -5.43
N PHE A 132 -32.31 -1.25 -4.64
CA PHE A 132 -32.06 -2.17 -3.53
C PHE A 132 -31.55 -1.37 -2.31
N PRO A 133 -32.39 -0.51 -1.70
CA PRO A 133 -31.95 0.44 -0.69
C PRO A 133 -31.38 -0.23 0.56
N ASN A 134 -31.86 -1.43 0.90
CA ASN A 134 -31.52 -2.13 2.14
C ASN A 134 -30.61 -3.36 1.96
N LEU A 135 -30.27 -3.72 0.72
CA LEU A 135 -29.40 -4.88 0.49
C LEU A 135 -27.93 -4.53 0.70
N LEU A 136 -27.16 -5.55 1.08
CA LEU A 136 -25.71 -5.55 0.97
C LEU A 136 -25.34 -5.39 -0.51
N LEU A 137 -24.59 -4.34 -0.82
CA LEU A 137 -24.03 -4.12 -2.15
C LEU A 137 -22.53 -4.28 -2.04
N MET A 138 -21.94 -5.07 -2.93
CA MET A 138 -20.53 -5.39 -2.90
C MET A 138 -19.87 -5.03 -4.22
N LEU A 139 -18.79 -4.26 -4.17
CA LEU A 139 -17.90 -4.01 -5.30
C LEU A 139 -16.77 -5.05 -5.30
N PRO A 140 -16.72 -5.95 -6.29
CA PRO A 140 -15.54 -6.77 -6.54
C PRO A 140 -14.46 -5.84 -7.10
N LEU A 141 -13.46 -5.51 -6.29
CA LEU A 141 -12.51 -4.45 -6.63
C LEU A 141 -11.41 -4.95 -7.57
N GLY A 142 -10.97 -6.20 -7.40
CA GLY A 142 -9.98 -6.82 -8.26
C GLY A 142 -8.97 -7.69 -7.54
N GLY A 143 -7.96 -8.12 -8.31
CA GLY A 143 -6.68 -8.55 -7.75
C GLY A 143 -5.96 -7.37 -7.10
N GLY A 144 -4.95 -7.61 -6.27
CA GLY A 144 -4.41 -6.50 -5.48
C GLY A 144 -3.24 -5.74 -6.12
N THR A 145 -2.60 -6.28 -7.16
CA THR A 145 -1.55 -5.54 -7.90
C THR A 145 -2.18 -4.53 -8.86
N GLU A 146 -1.50 -3.40 -9.10
CA GLU A 146 -2.07 -2.22 -9.77
C GLU A 146 -1.37 -1.93 -11.10
N ALA A 147 -1.26 -2.93 -11.98
CA ALA A 147 -0.79 -2.67 -13.34
C ALA A 147 -1.70 -1.65 -14.03
N LEU A 148 -1.12 -0.62 -14.64
CA LEU A 148 -1.89 0.55 -15.11
C LEU A 148 -2.97 0.21 -16.12
N VAL A 149 -2.71 -0.79 -16.97
CA VAL A 149 -3.64 -1.29 -18.00
C VAL A 149 -4.95 -1.83 -17.41
N PHE A 150 -4.96 -2.23 -16.14
CA PHE A 150 -6.17 -2.70 -15.46
C PHE A 150 -7.12 -1.55 -15.08
N GLY A 151 -6.62 -0.30 -15.04
CA GLY A 151 -7.42 0.88 -14.67
C GLY A 151 -8.09 0.78 -13.31
N GLN A 152 -7.55 -0.09 -12.45
CA GLN A 152 -8.06 -0.35 -11.12
C GLN A 152 -7.45 0.64 -10.13
N ASP A 153 -8.30 1.39 -9.44
CA ASP A 153 -7.87 2.38 -8.45
C ASP A 153 -8.23 1.90 -7.03
N ASN A 154 -7.24 1.30 -6.35
CA ASN A 154 -7.43 0.66 -5.04
C ASN A 154 -7.83 1.61 -3.92
N THR A 155 -7.64 2.91 -4.08
CA THR A 155 -8.05 3.95 -3.11
C THR A 155 -9.27 4.72 -3.60
N GLY A 156 -9.33 5.01 -4.90
CA GLY A 156 -10.39 5.78 -5.53
C GLY A 156 -11.72 5.06 -5.51
N LEU A 157 -11.72 3.75 -5.75
CA LEU A 157 -12.93 2.94 -5.72
C LEU A 157 -13.55 2.91 -4.30
N PRO A 158 -12.82 2.58 -3.20
CA PRO A 158 -13.36 2.70 -1.85
C PRO A 158 -13.96 4.10 -1.55
N LYS A 159 -13.21 5.18 -1.85
CA LYS A 159 -13.68 6.57 -1.68
C LYS A 159 -15.01 6.81 -2.38
N ALA A 160 -15.08 6.45 -3.66
CA ALA A 160 -16.23 6.68 -4.51
C ALA A 160 -17.44 5.81 -4.11
N MET A 161 -17.20 4.65 -3.50
CA MET A 161 -18.23 3.70 -3.09
C MET A 161 -18.89 4.05 -1.74
N LYS A 162 -18.18 4.79 -0.87
CA LYS A 162 -18.68 5.12 0.48
C LYS A 162 -20.06 5.79 0.49
N PRO A 163 -20.38 6.79 -0.36
CA PRO A 163 -21.71 7.43 -0.37
C PRO A 163 -22.88 6.47 -0.64
N PHE A 164 -22.61 5.31 -1.25
CA PHE A 164 -23.62 4.30 -1.59
C PHE A 164 -23.66 3.14 -0.59
N ASN A 165 -22.90 3.21 0.50
CA ASN A 165 -22.74 2.14 1.47
C ASN A 165 -22.42 0.79 0.80
N VAL A 166 -21.44 0.81 -0.10
CA VAL A 166 -20.99 -0.37 -0.84
C VAL A 166 -19.75 -0.95 -0.13
N THR A 167 -19.85 -2.24 0.17
CA THR A 167 -18.78 -3.07 0.71
C THR A 167 -17.75 -3.36 -0.37
N ILE A 168 -16.47 -3.34 -0.03
CA ILE A 168 -15.37 -3.64 -0.94
C ILE A 168 -14.95 -5.08 -0.74
N ARG A 169 -14.81 -5.84 -1.84
CA ARG A 169 -14.31 -7.21 -1.80
C ARG A 169 -13.05 -7.35 -2.65
N SER A 170 -11.95 -7.74 -2.02
CA SER A 170 -10.64 -7.91 -2.67
C SER A 170 -10.32 -9.39 -2.91
N THR A 171 -9.88 -9.72 -4.13
CA THR A 171 -9.42 -11.08 -4.51
C THR A 171 -7.91 -11.25 -4.25
N ALA A 172 -7.31 -10.41 -3.41
CA ALA A 172 -5.87 -10.40 -3.16
C ALA A 172 -5.42 -11.30 -2.00
N SER A 173 -6.32 -11.96 -1.27
CA SER A 173 -5.93 -12.77 -0.12
C SER A 173 -5.17 -14.01 -0.56
N GLY A 174 -3.99 -14.22 0.01
CA GLY A 174 -3.07 -15.26 -0.44
C GLY A 174 -2.70 -15.21 -1.93
N SER A 175 -2.70 -14.05 -2.59
CA SER A 175 -2.43 -13.98 -4.04
C SER A 175 -1.05 -14.47 -4.46
N THR A 176 -0.07 -14.35 -3.56
CA THR A 176 1.31 -14.82 -3.77
C THR A 176 1.48 -16.33 -3.51
N GLN A 177 0.45 -17.03 -3.00
CA GLN A 177 0.56 -18.42 -2.53
C GLN A 177 0.97 -19.41 -3.63
N SER A 178 0.63 -19.09 -4.89
CA SER A 178 0.95 -19.89 -6.07
C SER A 178 2.43 -19.82 -6.47
N ASN A 179 3.17 -18.80 -6.02
CA ASN A 179 4.57 -18.61 -6.40
C ASN A 179 5.47 -19.63 -5.69
N ARG A 180 6.02 -20.59 -6.43
CA ARG A 180 6.85 -21.67 -5.86
C ARG A 180 8.26 -21.25 -5.47
N GLN A 181 8.69 -20.04 -5.83
CA GLN A 181 10.04 -19.55 -5.55
C GLN A 181 10.21 -19.08 -4.10
N TYR A 182 9.10 -18.71 -3.46
CA TYR A 182 9.11 -18.14 -2.11
C TYR A 182 8.72 -19.17 -1.04
N SER A 183 9.32 -19.04 0.14
CA SER A 183 8.90 -19.71 1.36
C SER A 183 7.48 -19.26 1.77
N THR A 184 6.86 -19.96 2.72
CA THR A 184 5.54 -19.56 3.24
C THR A 184 5.57 -18.15 3.83
N ALA A 185 6.59 -17.81 4.61
CA ALA A 185 6.72 -16.50 5.23
C ALA A 185 6.93 -15.40 4.20
N GLU A 186 7.79 -15.64 3.20
CA GLU A 186 8.02 -14.70 2.09
C GLU A 186 6.75 -14.46 1.27
N LYS A 187 5.93 -15.50 1.06
CA LYS A 187 4.62 -15.35 0.41
C LYS A 187 3.71 -14.43 1.20
N PHE A 188 3.55 -14.68 2.50
CA PHE A 188 2.74 -13.84 3.38
C PHE A 188 3.20 -12.38 3.34
N GLN A 189 4.49 -12.16 3.56
CA GLN A 189 5.13 -10.84 3.56
C GLN A 189 4.88 -10.07 2.26
N ARG A 190 5.07 -10.73 1.10
CA ARG A 190 4.82 -10.09 -0.20
C ARG A 190 3.33 -9.88 -0.47
N ASN A 191 2.43 -10.69 0.08
CA ASN A 191 0.99 -10.48 -0.08
C ASN A 191 0.47 -9.34 0.80
N TYR A 192 1.11 -9.12 1.94
CA TYR A 192 0.63 -8.18 2.95
C TYR A 192 0.49 -6.72 2.48
N PRO A 193 1.48 -6.07 1.83
CA PRO A 193 1.32 -4.70 1.36
C PRO A 193 0.24 -4.56 0.28
N ILE A 194 0.03 -5.61 -0.53
CA ILE A 194 -1.05 -5.67 -1.51
C ILE A 194 -2.41 -5.57 -0.81
N LEU A 195 -2.60 -6.36 0.26
CA LEU A 195 -3.83 -6.32 1.05
C LEU A 195 -4.00 -4.99 1.78
N LYS A 196 -2.94 -4.49 2.42
CA LYS A 196 -2.98 -3.23 3.16
C LYS A 196 -3.26 -2.02 2.27
N ARG A 197 -2.86 -2.02 0.99
CA ARG A 197 -3.28 -0.98 0.02
C ARG A 197 -4.79 -0.80 -0.05
N ILE A 198 -5.54 -1.90 -0.02
CA ILE A 198 -7.02 -1.87 -0.10
C ILE A 198 -7.62 -1.70 1.30
N ALA A 199 -7.08 -2.41 2.30
CA ALA A 199 -7.60 -2.39 3.66
C ALA A 199 -7.48 -1.00 4.31
N SER A 200 -6.36 -0.31 4.10
CA SER A 200 -6.15 1.04 4.64
C SER A 200 -7.10 2.06 4.02
N ALA A 201 -7.37 1.96 2.70
CA ALA A 201 -8.39 2.79 2.05
C ALA A 201 -9.79 2.51 2.62
N CYS A 202 -10.18 1.24 2.77
CA CYS A 202 -11.47 0.86 3.35
C CYS A 202 -11.61 1.35 4.79
N LYS A 203 -10.58 1.18 5.62
CA LYS A 203 -10.52 1.67 6.99
C LYS A 203 -10.71 3.19 7.05
N PHE A 204 -10.01 3.95 6.21
CA PHE A 204 -10.08 5.41 6.21
C PHE A 204 -11.43 5.96 5.76
N TYR A 205 -11.96 5.47 4.63
CA TYR A 205 -13.27 5.93 4.13
C TYR A 205 -14.46 5.26 4.86
N GLY A 206 -14.21 4.23 5.67
CA GLY A 206 -15.21 3.50 6.43
C GLY A 206 -16.07 2.57 5.58
N ASN A 207 -15.49 1.95 4.55
CA ASN A 207 -16.11 0.83 3.82
C ASN A 207 -15.89 -0.47 4.59
N GLU A 208 -16.87 -1.35 4.59
CA GLU A 208 -16.63 -2.74 4.99
C GLU A 208 -15.72 -3.42 3.97
N LEU A 209 -14.78 -4.25 4.46
CA LEU A 209 -13.87 -5.03 3.65
C LEU A 209 -14.20 -6.52 3.73
N TRP A 210 -14.26 -7.16 2.57
CA TRP A 210 -14.29 -8.61 2.41
C TRP A 210 -13.02 -9.07 1.70
N LEU A 211 -12.47 -10.21 2.11
CA LEU A 211 -11.33 -10.82 1.44
C LEU A 211 -11.73 -12.12 0.74
N GLU A 212 -11.15 -12.36 -0.43
CA GLU A 212 -11.32 -13.55 -1.24
C GLU A 212 -9.95 -14.04 -1.75
N PRO A 213 -9.71 -15.36 -1.77
CA PRO A 213 -8.52 -15.91 -2.41
C PRO A 213 -8.70 -16.08 -3.93
N PRO A 214 -7.64 -15.82 -4.73
CA PRO A 214 -7.72 -15.99 -6.17
C PRO A 214 -7.79 -17.47 -6.58
N TRP A 215 -8.14 -17.71 -7.85
CA TRP A 215 -8.06 -19.01 -8.49
C TRP A 215 -6.62 -19.36 -8.91
N PRO A 216 -6.16 -20.63 -8.86
CA PRO A 216 -6.85 -21.85 -8.42
C PRO A 216 -6.93 -21.99 -6.91
N PRO A 217 -7.94 -22.74 -6.41
CA PRO A 217 -8.43 -22.57 -5.07
C PRO A 217 -7.62 -23.33 -4.02
N LYS A 218 -6.69 -24.23 -4.38
CA LYS A 218 -6.19 -25.24 -3.45
C LYS A 218 -5.28 -24.63 -2.38
N MET A 219 -5.81 -24.51 -1.16
CA MET A 219 -5.07 -24.12 0.04
C MET A 219 -4.99 -25.29 1.02
N GLY A 220 -3.77 -25.64 1.45
CA GLY A 220 -3.57 -26.53 2.59
C GLY A 220 -3.61 -25.76 3.91
N ARG A 221 -3.56 -26.49 5.03
CA ARG A 221 -3.66 -25.94 6.39
C ARG A 221 -2.88 -24.64 6.61
N THR A 222 -1.57 -24.62 6.33
CA THR A 222 -0.74 -23.42 6.51
C THR A 222 -1.24 -22.20 5.73
N ALA A 223 -1.66 -22.38 4.47
CA ALA A 223 -2.21 -21.28 3.67
C ALA A 223 -3.57 -20.82 4.21
N THR A 224 -4.40 -21.74 4.71
CA THR A 224 -5.67 -21.41 5.37
C THR A 224 -5.44 -20.62 6.65
N VAL A 225 -4.53 -21.04 7.52
CA VAL A 225 -4.15 -20.30 8.74
C VAL A 225 -3.63 -18.91 8.40
N THR A 226 -2.71 -18.81 7.44
CA THR A 226 -2.16 -17.53 6.98
C THR A 226 -3.25 -16.58 6.51
N LYS A 227 -4.22 -17.08 5.72
CA LYS A 227 -5.37 -16.30 5.27
C LYS A 227 -6.26 -15.83 6.42
N LEU A 228 -6.55 -16.69 7.40
CA LEU A 228 -7.34 -16.27 8.56
C LEU A 228 -6.65 -15.11 9.28
N PHE A 229 -5.33 -15.14 9.39
CA PHE A 229 -4.56 -14.02 9.94
C PHE A 229 -4.62 -12.77 9.04
N GLU A 230 -4.57 -12.90 7.71
CA GLU A 230 -4.78 -11.77 6.77
C GLU A 230 -6.16 -11.11 6.98
N VAL A 231 -7.22 -11.91 7.15
CA VAL A 231 -8.58 -11.42 7.45
C VAL A 231 -8.59 -10.59 8.73
N LEU A 232 -8.00 -11.12 9.81
CA LEU A 232 -7.95 -10.46 11.11
C LEU A 232 -7.13 -9.16 11.07
N SER A 233 -5.93 -9.23 10.48
CA SER A 233 -4.99 -8.10 10.40
C SER A 233 -5.39 -6.99 9.43
N CYS A 234 -6.27 -7.29 8.46
CA CYS A 234 -6.87 -6.29 7.59
C CYS A 234 -8.19 -5.71 8.15
N GLY A 235 -8.70 -6.23 9.26
CA GLY A 235 -9.99 -5.81 9.82
C GLY A 235 -11.17 -6.13 8.90
N ALA A 236 -11.05 -7.20 8.12
CA ALA A 236 -12.11 -7.62 7.22
C ALA A 236 -13.32 -8.12 8.03
N VAL A 237 -14.52 -7.69 7.65
CA VAL A 237 -15.76 -8.04 8.35
C VAL A 237 -16.27 -9.42 7.94
N ALA A 238 -15.79 -9.94 6.82
CA ALA A 238 -16.05 -11.27 6.33
C ALA A 238 -14.98 -11.69 5.30
N PHE A 239 -14.99 -12.96 4.94
CA PHE A 239 -14.21 -13.48 3.84
C PHE A 239 -15.05 -14.47 3.02
N TYR A 240 -14.77 -14.51 1.72
CA TYR A 240 -15.25 -15.57 0.84
C TYR A 240 -14.15 -16.62 0.69
N ASP A 241 -14.54 -17.88 0.60
CA ASP A 241 -13.62 -18.97 0.30
C ASP A 241 -14.26 -19.99 -0.62
N TRP A 242 -13.42 -20.72 -1.35
CA TRP A 242 -13.86 -21.80 -2.20
C TRP A 242 -14.38 -22.95 -1.33
N SER A 243 -15.54 -23.49 -1.67
CA SER A 243 -16.19 -24.59 -0.91
C SER A 243 -15.26 -25.75 -0.61
N ARG A 244 -14.37 -26.07 -1.55
CA ARG A 244 -13.33 -27.08 -1.38
C ARG A 244 -12.39 -26.78 -0.20
N ASN A 245 -11.93 -25.54 -0.03
CA ASN A 245 -11.03 -25.16 1.05
C ASN A 245 -11.71 -25.27 2.41
N ILE A 246 -12.97 -24.85 2.50
CA ILE A 246 -13.79 -25.00 3.70
C ILE A 246 -13.91 -26.47 4.09
N VAL A 247 -14.23 -27.35 3.13
CA VAL A 247 -14.40 -28.78 3.39
C VAL A 247 -13.07 -29.48 3.72
N GLU A 248 -12.00 -29.18 2.98
CA GLU A 248 -10.69 -29.83 3.17
C GLU A 248 -9.93 -29.32 4.42
N ASN A 249 -10.27 -28.15 4.96
CA ASN A 249 -9.62 -27.55 6.14
C ASN A 249 -10.62 -27.21 7.25
N ALA A 250 -11.72 -27.96 7.37
CA ALA A 250 -12.77 -27.70 8.37
C ALA A 250 -12.22 -27.65 9.80
N ASP A 251 -11.22 -28.48 10.10
CA ASP A 251 -10.50 -28.50 11.38
C ASP A 251 -9.86 -27.15 11.72
N VAL A 252 -9.29 -26.46 10.73
CA VAL A 252 -8.67 -25.14 10.91
C VAL A 252 -9.72 -24.09 11.24
N PHE A 253 -10.86 -24.11 10.55
CA PHE A 253 -11.94 -23.16 10.82
C PHE A 253 -12.59 -23.42 12.19
N GLU A 254 -12.74 -24.68 12.59
CA GLU A 254 -13.22 -25.05 13.93
C GLU A 254 -12.23 -24.61 15.02
N GLU A 255 -10.93 -24.84 14.83
CA GLU A 255 -9.86 -24.47 15.77
C GLU A 255 -9.81 -22.96 16.04
N TYR A 256 -10.00 -22.14 15.01
CA TYR A 256 -9.89 -20.68 15.12
C TYR A 256 -11.25 -19.96 15.15
N ALA A 257 -12.37 -20.68 15.30
CA ALA A 257 -13.71 -20.09 15.23
C ALA A 257 -13.92 -18.90 16.18
N GLU A 258 -13.37 -18.94 17.39
CA GLU A 258 -13.46 -17.86 18.38
C GLU A 258 -12.68 -16.61 17.98
N LEU A 259 -11.67 -16.76 17.13
CA LEU A 259 -10.95 -15.64 16.55
C LEU A 259 -11.68 -15.05 15.34
N LEU A 260 -12.66 -15.72 14.73
CA LEU A 260 -13.39 -15.20 13.56
C LEU A 260 -14.51 -14.24 13.95
N THR A 261 -14.17 -13.23 14.75
CA THR A 261 -15.03 -12.08 15.08
C THR A 261 -14.43 -10.81 14.49
N VAL A 262 -15.29 -9.84 14.17
CA VAL A 262 -14.86 -8.55 13.64
C VAL A 262 -14.02 -7.83 14.70
N ARG A 263 -12.80 -7.44 14.33
CA ARG A 263 -11.86 -6.69 15.15
C ARG A 263 -11.29 -5.52 14.37
N THR A 264 -10.81 -4.51 15.07
CA THR A 264 -10.21 -3.32 14.46
C THR A 264 -8.69 -3.32 14.66
N PRO A 265 -7.90 -3.56 13.60
CA PRO A 265 -6.44 -3.45 13.68
C PRO A 265 -6.00 -2.05 14.10
N GLN A 266 -5.29 -1.98 15.22
CA GLN A 266 -4.69 -0.78 15.78
C GLN A 266 -3.27 -0.64 15.22
N VAL A 267 -3.14 0.20 14.21
CA VAL A 267 -1.89 0.45 13.50
C VAL A 267 -1.61 1.94 13.51
N ASP A 268 -0.44 2.33 14.00
CA ASP A 268 0.01 3.73 14.12
C ASP A 268 1.18 4.07 13.17
N THR A 269 1.59 3.12 12.34
CA THR A 269 2.66 3.28 11.34
C THR A 269 2.10 3.09 9.94
N ALA A 270 2.46 4.00 9.03
CA ALA A 270 2.07 3.95 7.63
C ALA A 270 3.28 3.79 6.71
N ILE A 271 3.10 3.12 5.59
CA ILE A 271 4.05 3.09 4.47
C ILE A 271 3.44 3.87 3.32
N PHE A 272 4.22 4.76 2.70
CA PHE A 272 3.81 5.50 1.52
C PHE A 272 3.85 4.63 0.26
N PHE A 273 2.72 4.55 -0.46
CA PHE A 273 2.71 4.05 -1.83
C PHE A 273 2.90 5.21 -2.80
N PRO A 274 3.97 5.22 -3.62
CA PRO A 274 4.30 6.34 -4.49
C PRO A 274 3.46 6.29 -5.77
N ALA A 275 2.18 6.67 -5.67
CA ALA A 275 1.21 6.54 -6.76
C ALA A 275 1.62 7.28 -8.04
N THR A 276 2.15 8.49 -7.94
CA THR A 276 2.60 9.26 -9.10
C THR A 276 3.80 8.61 -9.77
N SER A 277 4.82 8.21 -9.02
CA SER A 277 5.98 7.47 -9.57
C SER A 277 5.54 6.13 -10.20
N HIS A 278 4.68 5.37 -9.53
CA HIS A 278 4.13 4.11 -10.05
C HIS A 278 3.45 4.29 -11.41
N ARG A 279 2.66 5.35 -11.56
CA ARG A 279 1.95 5.66 -12.80
C ARG A 279 2.88 6.04 -13.95
N LEU A 280 4.14 6.40 -13.67
CA LEU A 280 5.17 6.63 -14.69
C LEU A 280 5.93 5.35 -15.08
N CYS A 281 5.60 4.21 -14.49
CA CYS A 281 6.22 2.92 -14.76
C CYS A 281 5.20 1.91 -15.33
N PRO A 282 4.69 2.09 -16.57
CA PRO A 282 3.64 1.25 -17.15
C PRO A 282 3.95 -0.26 -17.19
N ASP A 283 5.23 -0.62 -17.23
CA ASP A 283 5.68 -2.01 -17.26
C ASP A 283 5.71 -2.69 -15.88
N GLN A 284 5.42 -1.94 -14.81
CA GLN A 284 5.42 -2.45 -13.44
C GLN A 284 4.00 -2.66 -12.91
N SER A 285 3.79 -3.75 -12.18
CA SER A 285 2.52 -4.04 -11.51
C SER A 285 2.44 -3.42 -10.11
N MET A 286 3.58 -3.17 -9.49
CA MET A 286 3.78 -2.53 -8.19
C MET A 286 5.18 -1.90 -8.18
N PRO A 287 5.42 -0.79 -7.45
CA PRO A 287 6.76 -0.24 -7.28
C PRO A 287 7.63 -1.20 -6.47
N GLU A 288 8.77 -1.60 -7.03
CA GLU A 288 9.62 -2.65 -6.45
C GLU A 288 10.19 -2.28 -5.07
N PRO A 289 10.77 -1.07 -4.85
CA PRO A 289 11.25 -0.68 -3.52
C PRO A 289 10.14 -0.69 -2.45
N PHE A 290 8.98 -0.13 -2.77
CA PHE A 290 7.80 -0.20 -1.90
C PHE A 290 7.44 -1.66 -1.56
N TRP A 291 7.34 -2.50 -2.59
CA TRP A 291 6.82 -3.85 -2.41
C TRP A 291 7.79 -4.73 -1.61
N GLU A 292 9.09 -4.65 -1.90
CA GLU A 292 10.13 -5.36 -1.16
C GLU A 292 10.31 -4.83 0.25
N GLY A 293 10.44 -3.50 0.41
CA GLY A 293 10.62 -2.86 1.70
C GLY A 293 9.47 -3.14 2.67
N ALA A 294 8.23 -3.01 2.18
CA ALA A 294 7.04 -3.30 2.96
C ALA A 294 6.92 -4.80 3.30
N ALA A 295 7.29 -5.69 2.38
CA ALA A 295 7.32 -7.13 2.65
C ALA A 295 8.35 -7.48 3.74
N ASP A 296 9.57 -6.95 3.64
CA ASP A 296 10.63 -7.23 4.60
C ASP A 296 10.30 -6.69 5.99
N ILE A 297 9.90 -5.41 6.08
CA ILE A 297 9.65 -4.74 7.36
C ILE A 297 8.46 -5.35 8.11
N ARG A 298 7.58 -6.08 7.41
CA ARG A 298 6.44 -6.78 8.02
C ARG A 298 6.84 -7.76 9.13
N ARG A 299 8.08 -8.27 9.11
CA ARG A 299 8.64 -9.12 10.19
C ARG A 299 8.69 -8.39 11.53
N VAL A 300 8.98 -7.09 11.51
CA VAL A 300 9.30 -6.31 12.72
C VAL A 300 8.27 -5.24 13.09
N LEU A 301 7.17 -5.12 12.33
CA LEU A 301 6.04 -4.24 12.65
C LEU A 301 4.79 -4.59 11.82
N ASP A 302 3.64 -4.04 12.21
CA ASP A 302 2.44 -3.96 11.38
C ASP A 302 2.30 -2.54 10.82
N PHE A 303 1.70 -2.40 9.65
CA PHE A 303 1.57 -1.11 8.96
C PHE A 303 0.28 -1.04 8.14
N ASP A 304 -0.19 0.18 7.95
CA ASP A 304 -1.16 0.55 6.93
C ASP A 304 -0.42 1.13 5.72
N VAL A 305 -1.07 1.17 4.56
CA VAL A 305 -0.49 1.76 3.36
C VAL A 305 -1.30 2.99 2.95
N VAL A 306 -0.61 4.11 2.77
CA VAL A 306 -1.21 5.39 2.37
C VAL A 306 -0.63 5.85 1.04
N ASP A 307 -1.48 6.31 0.13
CA ASP A 307 -1.06 6.95 -1.12
C ASP A 307 -1.37 8.45 -1.09
N GLU A 308 -1.04 9.12 -2.19
CA GLU A 308 -1.22 10.56 -2.36
C GLU A 308 -2.67 11.02 -2.16
N ARG A 309 -3.65 10.19 -2.53
CA ARG A 309 -5.07 10.53 -2.34
C ARG A 309 -5.47 10.44 -0.87
N LEU A 310 -5.03 9.40 -0.16
CA LEU A 310 -5.25 9.28 1.28
C LEU A 310 -4.58 10.42 2.05
N ILE A 311 -3.37 10.81 1.65
CA ILE A 311 -2.66 11.97 2.24
C ILE A 311 -3.46 13.25 2.01
N ALA A 312 -3.90 13.50 0.78
CA ALA A 312 -4.70 14.69 0.44
C ALA A 312 -6.02 14.76 1.24
N ASP A 313 -6.61 13.61 1.56
CA ASP A 313 -7.82 13.54 2.38
C ASP A 313 -7.56 13.56 3.91
N GLY A 314 -6.30 13.58 4.34
CA GLY A 314 -5.91 13.73 5.76
C GLY A 314 -5.66 12.42 6.52
N ALA A 315 -5.44 11.29 5.84
CA ALA A 315 -5.22 10.00 6.48
C ALA A 315 -4.02 9.96 7.44
N LEU A 316 -2.99 10.79 7.21
CA LEU A 316 -1.79 10.85 8.06
C LEU A 316 -2.10 11.18 9.52
N ALA A 317 -3.21 11.86 9.82
CA ALA A 317 -3.61 12.16 11.20
C ALA A 317 -3.81 10.91 12.08
N GLY A 318 -4.03 9.74 11.48
CA GLY A 318 -4.13 8.46 12.18
C GLY A 318 -2.80 7.80 12.54
N TYR A 319 -1.67 8.34 12.06
CA TYR A 319 -0.36 7.71 12.14
C TYR A 319 0.66 8.61 12.84
N ARG A 320 1.61 7.97 13.53
CA ARG A 320 2.76 8.59 14.18
C ARG A 320 3.99 8.57 13.27
N VAL A 321 4.16 7.51 12.51
CA VAL A 321 5.32 7.28 11.64
C VAL A 321 4.85 7.04 10.20
N LEU A 322 5.52 7.70 9.24
CA LEU A 322 5.38 7.46 7.80
C LEU A 322 6.71 6.98 7.24
N ILE A 323 6.73 5.81 6.61
CA ILE A 323 7.91 5.22 5.98
C ILE A 323 7.81 5.38 4.47
N ILE A 324 8.85 5.90 3.84
CA ILE A 324 8.96 5.97 2.38
C ILE A 324 10.01 4.95 1.91
N PHE A 325 9.65 4.16 0.90
CA PHE A 325 10.55 3.24 0.20
C PHE A 325 10.52 3.59 -1.29
N GLY A 326 11.61 4.15 -1.81
CA GLY A 326 11.84 4.43 -3.23
C GLY A 326 10.76 5.29 -3.87
N THR A 327 11.07 6.57 -4.09
CA THR A 327 10.22 7.50 -4.82
C THR A 327 11.08 8.45 -5.66
N ASP A 328 10.61 8.83 -6.84
CA ASP A 328 11.36 9.70 -7.76
C ASP A 328 10.55 10.95 -8.14
N VAL A 329 9.25 10.79 -8.38
CA VAL A 329 8.33 11.86 -8.80
C VAL A 329 7.06 11.80 -7.95
N VAL A 330 6.70 12.93 -7.35
CA VAL A 330 5.53 13.08 -6.47
C VAL A 330 4.82 14.39 -6.78
N GLU A 331 3.52 14.52 -6.52
CA GLU A 331 2.86 15.84 -6.62
C GLU A 331 3.34 16.81 -5.52
N ALA A 332 3.40 18.10 -5.84
CA ALA A 332 3.84 19.13 -4.88
C ALA A 332 2.93 19.18 -3.64
N GLU A 333 1.62 18.99 -3.84
CA GLU A 333 0.60 18.96 -2.81
C GLU A 333 0.79 17.79 -1.84
N THR A 334 1.28 16.65 -2.32
CA THR A 334 1.58 15.49 -1.48
C THR A 334 2.75 15.80 -0.55
N ILE A 335 3.83 16.41 -1.06
CA ILE A 335 4.98 16.81 -0.23
C ILE A 335 4.53 17.85 0.80
N ALA A 336 3.71 18.81 0.41
CA ALA A 336 3.14 19.80 1.32
C ALA A 336 2.27 19.14 2.41
N GLY A 337 1.44 18.15 2.06
CA GLY A 337 0.61 17.40 3.00
C GLY A 337 1.44 16.59 4.00
N ILE A 338 2.51 15.93 3.55
CA ILE A 338 3.47 15.25 4.44
C ILE A 338 4.15 16.27 5.35
N THR A 339 4.64 17.39 4.80
CA THR A 339 5.33 18.44 5.57
C THR A 339 4.44 19.01 6.66
N ALA A 340 3.19 19.37 6.34
CA ALA A 340 2.23 19.89 7.31
C ALA A 340 1.91 18.87 8.43
N TRP A 341 1.87 17.57 8.10
CA TRP A 341 1.71 16.52 9.10
C TRP A 341 2.95 16.36 9.99
N VAL A 342 4.16 16.45 9.42
CA VAL A 342 5.41 16.46 10.21
C VAL A 342 5.44 17.68 11.13
N GLU A 343 5.11 18.88 10.64
CA GLU A 343 5.01 20.09 11.46
C GLU A 343 4.06 19.93 12.66
N ALA A 344 3.00 19.11 12.51
CA ALA A 344 2.03 18.79 13.54
C ALA A 344 2.45 17.65 14.50
N GLY A 345 3.69 17.14 14.40
CA GLY A 345 4.23 16.12 15.30
C GLY A 345 4.48 14.74 14.68
N GLY A 346 4.27 14.58 13.37
CA GLY A 346 4.59 13.34 12.65
C GLY A 346 6.09 13.08 12.50
N ALA A 347 6.48 11.81 12.34
CA ALA A 347 7.83 11.43 11.97
C ALA A 347 7.86 10.74 10.60
N VAL A 348 8.55 11.32 9.62
CA VAL A 348 8.73 10.72 8.29
C VAL A 348 10.12 10.13 8.15
N LEU A 349 10.23 8.91 7.63
CA LEU A 349 11.47 8.25 7.28
C LEU A 349 11.65 8.26 5.77
N LEU A 350 12.83 8.70 5.35
CA LEU A 350 13.22 8.85 3.95
C LEU A 350 14.44 7.97 3.67
N ASP A 351 14.32 7.05 2.71
CA ASP A 351 15.44 6.28 2.18
C ASP A 351 16.25 7.12 1.19
N GLY A 352 17.19 7.91 1.73
CA GLY A 352 18.39 8.35 1.01
C GLY A 352 18.19 8.89 -0.39
N VAL A 353 17.80 10.16 -0.47
CA VAL A 353 17.72 11.06 -1.63
C VAL A 353 18.01 10.40 -2.99
N GLY A 354 17.02 9.71 -3.54
CA GLY A 354 16.75 9.86 -4.97
C GLY A 354 16.48 11.34 -5.27
N PRO A 355 16.63 11.84 -6.51
CA PRO A 355 16.31 13.22 -6.85
C PRO A 355 14.78 13.41 -6.86
N VAL A 356 14.13 13.20 -5.71
CA VAL A 356 12.68 13.33 -5.57
C VAL A 356 12.31 14.73 -5.98
N ARG A 357 11.47 14.81 -7.00
CA ARG A 357 11.04 16.05 -7.60
C ARG A 357 9.53 16.07 -7.71
N THR A 358 8.99 17.27 -7.80
CA THR A 358 7.61 17.42 -8.24
C THR A 358 7.46 16.92 -9.68
N VAL A 359 6.23 16.71 -10.12
CA VAL A 359 5.93 16.41 -11.52
C VAL A 359 6.52 17.47 -12.46
N GLU A 360 6.52 18.73 -12.03
CA GLU A 360 7.10 19.90 -12.71
C GLU A 360 8.63 19.99 -12.62
N GLY A 361 9.27 19.09 -11.86
CA GLY A 361 10.72 19.01 -11.73
C GLY A 361 11.33 19.85 -10.60
N ASP A 362 10.51 20.43 -9.71
CA ASP A 362 11.00 21.17 -8.55
C ASP A 362 11.43 20.21 -7.43
N ARG A 363 12.64 20.37 -6.92
CA ARG A 363 13.17 19.59 -5.81
C ARG A 363 13.03 20.29 -4.46
N ALA A 364 12.87 21.61 -4.46
CA ALA A 364 12.97 22.43 -3.26
C ALA A 364 12.04 21.98 -2.12
N PRO A 365 10.76 21.59 -2.36
CA PRO A 365 9.89 21.13 -1.28
C PRO A 365 10.41 19.85 -0.58
N TYR A 366 10.93 18.89 -1.35
CA TYR A 366 11.46 17.65 -0.78
C TYR A 366 12.83 17.86 -0.13
N ASP A 367 13.71 18.60 -0.79
CA ASP A 367 15.04 18.94 -0.25
C ASP A 367 14.89 19.68 1.10
N ALA A 368 13.93 20.61 1.22
CA ALA A 368 13.63 21.29 2.48
C ALA A 368 13.14 20.33 3.57
N LEU A 369 12.20 19.42 3.25
CA LEU A 369 11.74 18.40 4.19
C LEU A 369 12.89 17.50 4.68
N ALA A 370 13.78 17.12 3.76
CA ALA A 370 14.94 16.28 4.05
C ALA A 370 16.10 17.02 4.73
N GLY A 371 16.02 18.34 4.94
CA GLY A 371 17.11 19.14 5.54
C GLY A 371 18.31 19.32 4.62
N MET A 372 18.10 19.29 3.31
CA MET A 372 19.11 19.48 2.27
C MET A 372 19.23 20.96 1.90
N ALA A 373 20.46 21.48 1.88
CA ALA A 373 20.78 22.81 1.38
C ALA A 373 21.18 22.75 -0.12
N PRO A 374 21.21 23.88 -0.84
CA PRO A 374 21.61 23.91 -2.26
C PRO A 374 23.02 23.33 -2.54
N GLU A 375 23.93 23.44 -1.58
CA GLU A 375 25.27 22.87 -1.62
C GLU A 375 25.34 21.42 -1.16
N SER A 376 24.24 20.84 -0.69
CA SER A 376 24.22 19.46 -0.23
C SER A 376 24.63 18.51 -1.35
N GLY A 377 25.56 17.63 -1.04
CA GLY A 377 26.15 16.72 -2.01
C GLY A 377 26.31 15.32 -1.44
N MET A 378 25.89 14.34 -2.23
CA MET A 378 26.21 12.94 -2.00
C MET A 378 27.70 12.71 -2.26
N VAL A 379 28.34 12.00 -1.34
CA VAL A 379 29.73 11.55 -1.46
C VAL A 379 29.78 10.04 -1.28
N GLU A 380 30.58 9.39 -2.12
CA GLU A 380 30.90 7.98 -1.90
C GLU A 380 31.83 7.83 -0.70
N THR A 381 31.56 6.83 0.12
CA THR A 381 32.36 6.53 1.30
C THR A 381 33.09 5.21 1.12
N ALA A 382 34.35 5.16 1.55
CA ALA A 382 35.06 3.89 1.67
C ALA A 382 34.30 2.96 2.64
N PRO A 383 34.35 1.63 2.46
CA PRO A 383 33.69 0.69 3.37
C PRO A 383 34.24 0.85 4.79
N ALA A 384 33.49 1.55 5.64
CA ALA A 384 33.85 1.85 7.01
C ALA A 384 32.64 1.65 7.92
N PRO A 385 32.84 1.21 9.19
CA PRO A 385 31.76 1.15 10.15
C PRO A 385 31.11 2.51 10.34
N ILE A 386 29.77 2.52 10.40
CA ILE A 386 29.01 3.73 10.73
C ILE A 386 29.29 4.14 12.18
N ASP A 387 29.72 5.39 12.36
CA ASP A 387 29.93 6.08 13.64
C ASP A 387 28.58 6.61 14.17
N LEU A 388 28.14 6.12 15.32
CA LEU A 388 26.84 6.49 15.88
C LEU A 388 27.00 7.70 16.80
N ARG A 389 26.30 8.79 16.49
CA ARG A 389 26.29 10.02 17.28
C ARG A 389 25.14 10.06 18.29
N HIS A 390 24.10 9.27 18.04
CA HIS A 390 22.92 9.16 18.89
C HIS A 390 22.57 7.68 19.19
N ASP A 391 23.46 6.99 19.91
CA ASP A 391 23.37 5.57 20.23
C ASP A 391 22.11 5.15 21.00
N VAL A 392 21.59 6.05 21.86
CA VAL A 392 20.33 5.80 22.57
C VAL A 392 19.19 5.61 21.60
N PHE A 393 19.06 6.46 20.57
CA PHE A 393 18.04 6.35 19.52
C PHE A 393 18.34 5.17 18.59
N LEU A 394 19.57 5.10 18.09
CA LEU A 394 20.02 4.12 17.09
C LEU A 394 20.40 2.77 17.70
N GLN A 395 19.64 2.28 18.68
CA GLN A 395 19.99 1.08 19.43
C GLN A 395 19.94 -0.20 18.58
N HIS A 396 18.98 -0.32 17.67
CA HIS A 396 18.86 -1.49 16.79
C HIS A 396 19.94 -1.47 15.72
N LEU A 397 20.23 -0.29 15.16
CA LEU A 397 21.37 -0.13 14.26
C LEU A 397 22.72 -0.42 14.98
N ALA A 398 22.86 -0.01 16.24
CA ALA A 398 24.05 -0.29 17.04
C ALA A 398 24.27 -1.80 17.26
N ALA A 399 23.19 -2.55 17.47
CA ALA A 399 23.21 -3.99 17.62
C ALA A 399 23.49 -4.75 16.31
N THR A 400 23.39 -4.08 15.16
CA THR A 400 23.58 -4.71 13.86
C THR A 400 25.07 -4.84 13.52
N PRO A 401 25.60 -6.07 13.33
CA PRO A 401 26.99 -6.29 12.97
C PRO A 401 27.27 -5.82 11.53
N HIS A 402 28.49 -5.36 11.27
CA HIS A 402 28.94 -4.93 9.94
C HIS A 402 28.07 -3.85 9.28
N ARG A 403 27.55 -2.89 10.07
CA ARG A 403 26.91 -1.67 9.56
C ARG A 403 27.91 -0.84 8.75
N VAL A 404 27.74 -0.84 7.44
CA VAL A 404 28.53 -0.02 6.51
C VAL A 404 27.57 0.86 5.73
N ALA A 405 28.06 2.04 5.36
CA ALA A 405 27.41 2.89 4.38
C ALA A 405 28.41 3.19 3.27
N HIS A 406 27.95 3.13 2.03
CA HIS A 406 28.70 3.47 0.82
C HIS A 406 28.39 4.89 0.34
N ARG A 407 27.37 5.51 0.94
CA ARG A 407 26.96 6.89 0.68
C ARG A 407 26.87 7.66 1.97
N ALA A 408 27.30 8.90 1.91
CA ALA A 408 27.05 9.90 2.93
C ALA A 408 26.76 11.26 2.25
N TYR A 409 26.32 12.23 3.05
CA TYR A 409 26.02 13.58 2.60
C TYR A 409 26.86 14.62 3.32
N THR A 410 27.15 15.68 2.58
CA THR A 410 27.86 16.88 3.05
C THR A 410 27.01 18.10 2.76
N GLY A 411 27.29 19.21 3.45
CA GLY A 411 26.61 20.49 3.19
C GLY A 411 25.11 20.45 3.49
N LEU A 412 24.70 19.69 4.51
CA LEU A 412 23.31 19.69 5.00
C LEU A 412 22.94 21.07 5.55
N SER A 413 21.64 21.36 5.64
CA SER A 413 21.16 22.58 6.28
C SER A 413 21.56 22.67 7.76
N ASP A 414 21.62 23.89 8.31
CA ASP A 414 21.96 24.12 9.72
C ASP A 414 20.95 23.49 10.69
N ASP A 415 19.72 23.22 10.23
CA ASP A 415 18.65 22.57 11.00
C ASP A 415 18.76 21.03 11.00
N ALA A 416 19.72 20.46 10.25
CA ALA A 416 19.96 19.03 10.21
C ALA A 416 20.93 18.58 11.31
N GLU A 417 20.52 17.60 12.11
CA GLU A 417 21.35 16.96 13.14
C GLU A 417 21.81 15.58 12.67
N ILE A 418 23.13 15.37 12.61
CA ILE A 418 23.72 14.08 12.24
C ILE A 418 23.56 13.08 13.39
N LEU A 419 22.78 12.03 13.16
CA LEU A 419 22.57 10.92 14.10
C LEU A 419 23.60 9.81 13.93
N ALA A 420 24.10 9.63 12.70
CA ALA A 420 25.18 8.72 12.38
C ALA A 420 26.02 9.22 11.20
N ALA A 421 27.32 8.97 11.26
CA ALA A 421 28.30 9.47 10.30
C ALA A 421 29.16 8.36 9.70
N SER A 422 29.75 8.63 8.54
CA SER A 422 30.81 7.81 7.97
C SER A 422 32.12 8.01 8.74
N GLY A 423 33.15 7.20 8.46
CA GLY A 423 34.47 7.34 9.09
C GLY A 423 35.12 8.71 8.88
N ASP A 424 34.75 9.42 7.81
CA ASP A 424 35.23 10.77 7.50
C ASP A 424 34.35 11.88 8.10
N GLY A 425 33.31 11.52 8.87
CA GLY A 425 32.41 12.45 9.56
C GLY A 425 31.23 12.96 8.72
N ASN A 426 31.04 12.45 7.49
CA ASN A 426 29.93 12.84 6.62
C ASN A 426 28.63 12.17 7.06
N ALA A 427 27.48 12.81 6.84
CA ALA A 427 26.20 12.34 7.36
C ALA A 427 25.71 11.07 6.66
N VAL A 428 25.47 10.00 7.42
CA VAL A 428 24.85 8.76 6.94
C VAL A 428 23.40 8.69 7.36
N VAL A 429 23.11 9.11 8.59
CA VAL A 429 21.74 9.27 9.11
C VAL A 429 21.66 10.63 9.76
N TRP A 430 20.61 11.38 9.46
CA TRP A 430 20.35 12.67 10.10
C TRP A 430 18.86 12.86 10.33
N GLN A 431 18.54 13.78 11.23
CA GLN A 431 17.19 14.28 11.40
C GLN A 431 17.10 15.76 11.04
N CYS A 432 15.95 16.19 10.55
CA CYS A 432 15.60 17.60 10.35
C CYS A 432 14.27 17.87 11.06
N ARG A 433 14.29 18.82 12.01
CA ARG A 433 13.10 19.17 12.80
C ARG A 433 12.19 20.10 12.00
N HIS A 434 10.91 19.78 11.96
CA HIS A 434 9.87 20.63 11.36
C HIS A 434 8.74 20.75 12.37
N GLY A 435 8.56 21.95 12.94
CA GLY A 435 7.61 22.17 14.03
C GLY A 435 7.78 21.16 15.17
N ASP A 436 6.69 20.45 15.50
CA ASP A 436 6.66 19.46 16.57
C ASP A 436 7.17 18.08 16.14
N GLY A 437 7.37 17.83 14.84
CA GLY A 437 7.82 16.54 14.30
C GLY A 437 9.22 16.57 13.69
N THR A 438 9.53 15.52 12.92
CA THR A 438 10.86 15.34 12.34
C THR A 438 10.83 14.54 11.03
N ALA A 439 11.74 14.88 10.11
CA ALA A 439 12.18 13.98 9.05
C ALA A 439 13.45 13.25 9.49
N ILE A 440 13.56 11.96 9.21
CA ILE A 440 14.75 11.15 9.46
C ILE A 440 15.19 10.57 8.12
N VAL A 441 16.42 10.84 7.73
CA VAL A 441 16.94 10.50 6.41
C VAL A 441 18.13 9.55 6.54
N CYS A 442 18.15 8.50 5.71
CA CYS A 442 19.23 7.53 5.65
C CYS A 442 19.92 7.58 4.28
N ALA A 443 21.17 8.04 4.18
CA ALA A 443 21.92 8.22 2.94
C ALA A 443 22.10 6.97 2.04
N GLY A 444 21.95 5.77 2.62
CA GLY A 444 22.26 4.50 1.97
C GLY A 444 21.46 4.24 0.69
N ASP A 445 21.96 3.34 -0.15
CA ASP A 445 21.23 2.86 -1.32
C ASP A 445 20.35 1.63 -1.02
N TRP A 446 19.56 1.18 -2.00
CA TRP A 446 18.69 0.01 -1.83
C TRP A 446 19.47 -1.30 -1.56
N GLY A 447 20.74 -1.38 -1.96
CA GLY A 447 21.63 -2.49 -1.61
C GLY A 447 21.93 -2.53 -0.11
N GLU A 448 21.89 -1.37 0.55
CA GLU A 448 22.13 -1.18 1.99
C GLU A 448 20.83 -1.05 2.80
N ARG A 449 19.67 -1.38 2.22
CA ARG A 449 18.34 -1.25 2.84
C ARG A 449 18.22 -1.84 4.24
N ARG A 450 19.07 -2.81 4.62
CA ARG A 450 19.11 -3.34 5.98
C ARG A 450 19.41 -2.25 7.02
N VAL A 451 20.32 -1.30 6.71
CA VAL A 451 20.59 -0.14 7.59
C VAL A 451 19.32 0.68 7.75
N TYR A 452 18.61 0.95 6.65
CA TYR A 452 17.35 1.68 6.68
C TYR A 452 16.26 0.96 7.50
N TYR A 453 16.16 -0.36 7.38
CA TYR A 453 15.20 -1.14 8.17
C TYR A 453 15.46 -1.07 9.67
N GLU A 454 16.72 -1.02 10.11
CA GLU A 454 17.05 -0.87 11.53
C GLU A 454 16.72 0.56 12.02
N ILE A 455 16.93 1.58 11.18
CA ILE A 455 16.51 2.96 11.47
C ILE A 455 14.97 3.04 11.58
N ILE A 456 14.24 2.31 10.73
CA ILE A 456 12.79 2.19 10.85
C ILE A 456 12.40 1.57 12.20
N ARG A 457 13.06 0.49 12.62
CA ARG A 457 12.82 -0.11 13.95
C ARG A 457 13.10 0.87 15.07
N ASP A 458 14.21 1.60 15.00
CA ASP A 458 14.56 2.66 15.96
C ASP A 458 13.50 3.77 16.00
N ALA A 459 13.00 4.23 14.85
CA ALA A 459 11.93 5.23 14.79
C ALA A 459 10.56 4.72 15.25
N VAL A 460 10.29 3.42 15.18
CA VAL A 460 9.01 2.86 15.63
C VAL A 460 9.03 2.63 17.13
N TYR A 461 10.12 2.09 17.67
CA TYR A 461 10.23 1.61 19.05
C TYR A 461 11.02 2.53 19.99
N ASN A 462 11.62 3.60 19.49
CA ASN A 462 12.55 4.42 20.28
C ASN A 462 12.61 5.90 19.85
N LEU A 463 11.57 6.39 19.18
CA LEU A 463 11.47 7.77 18.71
C LEU A 463 11.54 8.79 19.86
N SER A 464 11.06 8.41 21.05
CA SER A 464 11.10 9.25 22.25
C SER A 464 12.52 9.63 22.68
N ALA A 465 13.53 8.87 22.24
CA ALA A 465 14.94 9.17 22.47
C ALA A 465 15.40 10.43 21.72
N LEU A 466 14.76 10.79 20.60
CA LEU A 466 15.05 12.03 19.87
C LEU A 466 14.38 13.25 20.53
N ALA A 467 13.14 13.08 21.00
CA ALA A 467 12.42 14.11 21.74
C ALA A 467 11.34 13.50 22.65
N PRO A 468 11.17 13.97 23.90
CA PRO A 468 10.17 13.43 24.84
C PRO A 468 8.71 13.59 24.40
N SER A 469 8.41 14.45 23.41
CA SER A 469 7.07 14.61 22.85
C SER A 469 6.66 13.43 21.96
N PHE A 470 7.63 12.66 21.46
CA PHE A 470 7.35 11.45 20.70
C PHE A 470 6.98 10.28 21.60
N ARG A 471 6.21 9.37 21.03
CA ARG A 471 5.79 8.12 21.67
C ARG A 471 6.47 6.96 20.96
N ASP A 472 6.71 5.89 21.70
CA ASP A 472 7.24 4.63 21.18
C ASP A 472 6.13 3.59 21.07
N ALA A 473 6.23 2.71 20.06
CA ALA A 473 5.41 1.51 20.03
C ALA A 473 5.92 0.52 21.11
N PRO A 474 5.04 -0.29 21.71
CA PRO A 474 5.48 -1.40 22.54
C PRO A 474 6.21 -2.46 21.70
N ALA A 475 7.35 -2.95 22.18
CA ALA A 475 8.18 -3.93 21.48
C ALA A 475 7.68 -5.38 21.68
N TYR A 476 6.51 -5.72 21.10
CA TYR A 476 5.99 -7.10 21.08
C TYR A 476 6.35 -7.86 19.81
N ASN A 477 6.84 -7.17 18.77
CA ASN A 477 7.24 -7.76 17.51
C ASN A 477 8.40 -7.02 16.87
N ASP A 478 9.44 -6.73 17.64
CA ASP A 478 10.62 -6.02 17.17
C ASP A 478 11.72 -6.96 16.66
N HIS A 479 11.56 -8.27 16.69
CA HIS A 479 12.57 -9.24 16.24
C HIS A 479 12.43 -9.65 14.78
N TRP A 480 13.56 -9.90 14.12
CA TRP A 480 13.60 -10.42 12.75
C TRP A 480 13.34 -11.93 12.71
N ASP A 481 12.14 -12.33 13.13
CA ASP A 481 11.60 -13.67 12.99
C ASP A 481 10.41 -13.69 12.02
N ASP A 482 9.99 -14.87 11.60
CA ASP A 482 8.79 -15.08 10.80
C ASP A 482 7.54 -15.33 11.70
N CYS A 483 7.49 -14.70 12.88
CA CYS A 483 6.31 -14.67 13.74
C CYS A 483 5.68 -13.27 13.76
N PHE A 484 4.64 -13.10 12.95
CA PHE A 484 3.99 -11.82 12.68
C PHE A 484 2.95 -11.48 13.75
N SER A 485 2.70 -10.19 13.96
CA SER A 485 1.66 -9.73 14.90
C SER A 485 0.73 -8.68 14.29
N THR A 486 -0.48 -8.57 14.83
CA THR A 486 -1.39 -7.44 14.64
C THR A 486 -2.08 -7.12 15.97
N VAL A 487 -2.22 -5.84 16.29
CA VAL A 487 -2.85 -5.38 17.54
C VAL A 487 -4.32 -5.09 17.28
N THR A 488 -5.17 -5.48 18.22
CA THR A 488 -6.61 -5.22 18.20
C THR A 488 -7.04 -4.73 19.58
N GLU A 489 -8.30 -4.31 19.69
CA GLU A 489 -8.96 -3.98 20.97
C GLU A 489 -8.91 -5.12 22.00
N ASP A 490 -8.88 -6.38 21.54
CA ASP A 490 -8.92 -7.56 22.42
C ASP A 490 -7.52 -8.02 22.88
N GLY A 491 -6.46 -7.54 22.23
CA GLY A 491 -5.09 -8.00 22.46
C GLY A 491 -4.27 -8.09 21.19
N ILE A 492 -3.17 -8.85 21.27
CA ILE A 492 -2.21 -9.02 20.19
C ILE A 492 -2.38 -10.42 19.61
N ILE A 493 -2.71 -10.47 18.33
CA ILE A 493 -2.84 -11.72 17.57
C ILE A 493 -1.52 -11.95 16.85
N PHE A 494 -0.99 -13.16 16.99
CA PHE A 494 0.26 -13.60 16.39
C PHE A 494 0.03 -14.72 15.39
N LEU A 495 0.82 -14.75 14.33
CA LEU A 495 0.92 -15.83 13.36
C LEU A 495 2.37 -16.34 13.36
N ASN A 496 2.60 -17.59 13.76
CA ASN A 496 3.93 -18.17 13.71
C ASN A 496 4.14 -18.97 12.41
N LEU A 497 5.03 -18.50 11.53
CA LEU A 497 5.47 -19.23 10.33
C LEU A 497 6.91 -19.78 10.45
N GLU A 498 7.55 -19.66 11.61
CA GLU A 498 8.80 -20.35 11.92
C GLU A 498 8.59 -21.87 11.93
N PRO A 499 9.64 -22.67 11.63
CA PRO A 499 9.56 -24.13 11.72
C PRO A 499 9.58 -24.63 13.17
N VAL A 500 9.73 -23.73 14.15
CA VAL A 500 9.79 -24.03 15.59
C VAL A 500 8.79 -23.15 16.36
N ALA A 501 8.44 -23.59 17.58
CA ALA A 501 7.63 -22.76 18.45
C ALA A 501 8.36 -21.46 18.82
N VAL A 502 7.62 -20.36 18.89
CA VAL A 502 8.15 -19.03 19.24
C VAL A 502 7.48 -18.54 20.51
N GLU A 503 8.27 -18.06 21.46
CA GLU A 503 7.74 -17.40 22.66
C GLU A 503 7.54 -15.91 22.40
N LYS A 504 6.32 -15.41 22.61
CA LYS A 504 6.03 -13.98 22.58
C LYS A 504 5.50 -13.54 23.94
N THR A 505 5.90 -12.35 24.38
CA THR A 505 5.51 -11.78 25.68
C THR A 505 4.81 -10.44 25.46
N ALA A 506 3.60 -10.30 26.00
CA ALA A 506 2.85 -9.06 26.00
C ALA A 506 1.97 -8.98 27.25
N PHE A 507 1.72 -7.77 27.76
CA PHE A 507 0.87 -7.53 28.94
C PHE A 507 1.25 -8.39 30.17
N GLY A 508 2.55 -8.69 30.34
CA GLY A 508 3.05 -9.53 31.44
C GLY A 508 2.75 -11.03 31.30
N ARG A 509 2.29 -11.47 30.12
CA ARG A 509 2.02 -12.87 29.80
C ARG A 509 2.95 -13.34 28.69
N THR A 510 3.44 -14.58 28.81
CA THR A 510 4.25 -15.24 27.79
C THR A 510 3.47 -16.41 27.22
N LEU A 511 3.45 -16.53 25.89
CA LEU A 511 2.77 -17.59 25.16
C LEU A 511 3.75 -18.27 24.20
N SER A 512 3.81 -19.60 24.24
CA SER A 512 4.48 -20.41 23.23
C SER A 512 3.52 -20.65 22.07
N ILE A 513 3.91 -20.24 20.87
CA ILE A 513 3.08 -20.30 19.67
C ILE A 513 3.67 -21.38 18.76
N GLU A 514 2.92 -22.45 18.53
CA GLU A 514 3.38 -23.56 17.69
C GLU A 514 3.56 -23.15 16.22
N PRO A 515 4.42 -23.85 15.44
CA PRO A 515 4.55 -23.63 14.00
C PRO A 515 3.22 -23.69 13.25
N ASN A 516 3.00 -22.77 12.30
CA ASN A 516 1.78 -22.68 11.48
C ASN A 516 0.50 -22.50 12.30
N ALA A 517 0.56 -21.74 13.40
CA ALA A 517 -0.58 -21.48 14.26
C ALA A 517 -0.84 -19.97 14.45
N ILE A 518 -2.08 -19.64 14.78
CA ILE A 518 -2.47 -18.32 15.29
C ILE A 518 -2.66 -18.43 16.80
N ALA A 519 -2.22 -17.41 17.52
CA ALA A 519 -2.49 -17.29 18.94
C ALA A 519 -2.76 -15.85 19.34
N ILE A 520 -3.50 -15.63 20.43
CA ILE A 520 -3.79 -14.30 20.95
C ILE A 520 -3.29 -14.17 22.38
N ILE A 521 -2.61 -13.06 22.69
CA ILE A 521 -2.38 -12.61 24.07
C ILE A 521 -3.39 -11.50 24.34
N SER A 522 -4.47 -11.84 25.06
CA SER A 522 -5.55 -10.91 25.35
C SER A 522 -5.18 -9.87 26.40
N VAL A 523 -5.69 -8.65 26.23
CA VAL A 523 -5.70 -7.64 27.29
C VAL A 523 -6.70 -8.13 28.35
N ASP A 524 -6.30 -8.17 29.63
CA ASP A 524 -7.27 -8.38 30.70
C ASP A 524 -8.21 -7.17 30.74
N VAL A 525 -9.38 -7.29 30.13
CA VAL A 525 -10.48 -6.37 30.38
C VAL A 525 -11.02 -6.76 31.76
N PRO A 526 -10.99 -5.87 32.78
CA PRO A 526 -11.72 -6.14 34.01
C PRO A 526 -13.19 -6.33 33.63
N GLY A 527 -13.70 -7.55 33.83
CA GLY A 527 -15.08 -7.93 33.50
C GLY A 527 -16.14 -7.27 34.36
#